data_AF-A0A6N2BTQ2-F1
#
_entry.id   AF-A0A6N2BTQ2-F1
#
_cell.length_a   1.000
_cell.length_b   1.000
_cell.length_c   1.000
_cell.angle_alpha   90.00
_cell.angle_beta   90.00
_cell.angle_gamma   90.00
#
_symmetry.space_group_name_H-M   'P 1'
#
loop_
_entity.id
_entity.type
_entity.pdbx_description
1 polymer ?
#
loop_
_entity_poly.entity_id
_entity_poly.type
_entity_poly.pdbx_seq_one_letter_code
_entity_poly.pdbx_strand_id
1 'polypeptide(L)'
;MEARVSQSLQLSSWMNSDKLVRKPSGLLRFSEKWNEKPRHRVVVSCHLQPRKAAHSDRRVQLKVSCSPQNVQASVLESGCFSASIDEIETLKNKAEEVEEYLDGRCVYLVGMMGCGKTTVGRILAETLGYSFFDCDRLIEQAVGGITVAEIFELRGESFFRDNETEVLHKLSLMHRLVVSTGGGAVVRPINWRHMHKGISVWLDVPLEALAKRITTEGTKSRPLLHEESGDVYDTTLKRLTTLMETRGENYANASARVSLENIALKREKDVCHITPAEITLEVLIQIENFLKTQKSVVVL
;
A
#
# COMPACT_ATOMS: atom_id res chain seq x y z
N MET A 1 -22.90 -46.73 9.39
CA MET A 1 -23.82 -46.39 8.29
C MET A 1 -24.43 -45.05 8.61
N GLU A 2 -24.03 -44.01 7.89
CA GLU A 2 -24.86 -42.82 7.62
C GLU A 2 -24.07 -41.95 6.62
N ALA A 3 -24.56 -41.94 5.39
CA ALA A 3 -24.00 -41.18 4.27
C ALA A 3 -24.61 -39.77 4.28
N ARG A 4 -23.77 -38.74 4.21
CA ARG A 4 -24.22 -37.37 3.91
C ARG A 4 -23.84 -37.02 2.48
N VAL A 5 -24.90 -36.70 1.74
CA VAL A 5 -24.95 -36.28 0.34
C VAL A 5 -24.28 -34.91 0.19
N SER A 6 -23.32 -34.82 -0.72
CA SER A 6 -22.75 -33.58 -1.23
C SER A 6 -23.53 -33.16 -2.48
N GLN A 7 -24.16 -31.99 -2.47
CA GLN A 7 -24.65 -31.34 -3.69
C GLN A 7 -23.70 -30.22 -4.07
N SER A 8 -23.03 -30.41 -5.20
CA SER A 8 -22.27 -29.40 -5.93
C SER A 8 -23.23 -28.51 -6.72
N LEU A 9 -22.99 -27.20 -6.68
CA LEU A 9 -23.57 -26.26 -7.65
C LEU A 9 -22.41 -25.62 -8.40
N GLN A 10 -22.15 -26.11 -9.61
CA GLN A 10 -21.48 -25.35 -10.64
C GLN A 10 -22.51 -24.45 -11.31
N LEU A 11 -22.14 -23.22 -11.63
CA LEU A 11 -22.79 -22.48 -12.71
C LEU A 11 -21.76 -21.64 -13.46
N SER A 12 -21.87 -21.77 -14.77
CA SER A 12 -20.96 -21.37 -15.83
C SER A 12 -21.05 -19.89 -16.20
N SER A 13 -20.00 -19.47 -16.92
CA SER A 13 -19.84 -18.23 -17.69
C SER A 13 -21.05 -17.83 -18.53
N TRP A 14 -21.19 -16.52 -18.81
CA TRP A 14 -21.84 -16.01 -20.02
C TRP A 14 -21.28 -14.66 -20.49
N MET A 15 -21.03 -14.59 -21.81
CA MET A 15 -20.71 -13.41 -22.61
C MET A 15 -21.98 -12.89 -23.32
N ASN A 16 -22.06 -11.56 -23.47
CA ASN A 16 -22.71 -10.71 -24.49
C ASN A 16 -23.99 -11.17 -25.25
N SER A 17 -25.02 -10.29 -25.29
CA SER A 17 -25.21 -9.34 -26.42
C SER A 17 -26.50 -8.51 -26.34
N ASP A 18 -26.37 -7.27 -26.84
CA ASP A 18 -27.32 -6.40 -27.58
C ASP A 18 -28.59 -5.75 -26.98
N LYS A 19 -28.51 -4.40 -26.98
CA LYS A 19 -29.45 -3.32 -27.35
C LYS A 19 -30.97 -3.58 -27.34
N LEU A 20 -31.71 -2.71 -26.64
CA LEU A 20 -32.95 -2.04 -27.14
C LEU A 20 -33.43 -0.89 -26.20
N VAL A 21 -33.37 0.34 -26.75
CA VAL A 21 -34.38 1.44 -26.74
C VAL A 21 -34.82 2.17 -25.44
N ARG A 22 -35.13 3.46 -25.66
CA ARG A 22 -35.41 4.61 -24.78
C ARG A 22 -36.66 4.52 -23.88
N LYS A 23 -36.50 5.10 -22.67
CA LYS A 23 -37.38 5.93 -21.77
C LYS A 23 -38.73 6.46 -22.34
N PRO A 24 -39.75 6.86 -21.52
CA PRO A 24 -39.57 7.67 -20.29
C PRO A 24 -40.57 7.53 -19.10
N SER A 25 -40.21 8.25 -18.03
CA SER A 25 -41.05 8.93 -17.01
C SER A 25 -41.91 8.11 -16.05
N GLY A 26 -41.61 8.26 -14.75
CA GLY A 26 -42.49 7.90 -13.63
C GLY A 26 -41.93 8.48 -12.33
N LEU A 27 -42.57 9.53 -11.84
CA LEU A 27 -42.21 10.31 -10.66
C LEU A 27 -43.02 9.76 -9.47
N LEU A 28 -42.37 9.26 -8.42
CA LEU A 28 -43.01 9.04 -7.13
C LEU A 28 -42.06 9.41 -5.97
N ARG A 29 -42.49 10.43 -5.22
CA ARG A 29 -42.06 10.76 -3.86
C ARG A 29 -42.89 9.94 -2.87
N PHE A 30 -42.26 9.34 -1.86
CA PHE A 30 -42.71 9.10 -0.47
C PHE A 30 -41.52 8.37 0.21
N SER A 31 -41.27 8.36 1.52
CA SER A 31 -41.42 9.24 2.67
C SER A 31 -40.69 8.51 3.81
N GLU A 32 -39.91 9.26 4.58
CA GLU A 32 -39.52 9.09 5.99
C GLU A 32 -39.51 7.71 6.71
N LYS A 33 -38.32 7.46 7.31
CA LYS A 33 -38.05 7.09 8.72
C LYS A 33 -37.60 5.66 9.09
N TRP A 34 -36.44 5.65 9.77
CA TRP A 34 -35.97 4.76 10.86
C TRP A 34 -35.46 3.37 10.42
N ASN A 35 -34.41 2.75 10.97
CA ASN A 35 -33.60 3.00 12.17
C ASN A 35 -32.22 2.30 12.07
N GLU A 36 -31.26 2.81 12.86
CA GLU A 36 -30.12 2.13 13.54
C GLU A 36 -29.08 1.25 12.79
N LYS A 37 -27.81 1.64 13.00
CA LYS A 37 -26.57 0.92 12.62
C LYS A 37 -26.29 -0.26 13.57
N PRO A 38 -25.78 -1.42 13.12
CA PRO A 38 -25.16 -2.37 14.02
C PRO A 38 -23.69 -1.97 14.27
N ARG A 39 -23.39 -1.56 15.51
CA ARG A 39 -22.01 -1.53 16.03
C ARG A 39 -21.61 -2.96 16.37
N HIS A 40 -20.63 -3.54 15.65
CA HIS A 40 -20.05 -4.82 16.05
C HIS A 40 -19.18 -4.62 17.29
N ARG A 41 -19.61 -5.22 18.39
CA ARG A 41 -18.91 -5.25 19.69
C ARG A 41 -17.97 -6.46 19.66
N VAL A 42 -16.66 -6.24 19.58
CA VAL A 42 -15.68 -7.32 19.72
C VAL A 42 -15.44 -7.54 21.22
N VAL A 43 -15.72 -8.75 21.69
CA VAL A 43 -15.40 -9.20 23.05
C VAL A 43 -14.00 -9.79 23.04
N VAL A 44 -13.07 -9.18 23.77
CA VAL A 44 -11.73 -9.72 24.02
C VAL A 44 -11.77 -10.41 25.38
N SER A 45 -11.49 -11.71 25.42
CA SER A 45 -11.26 -12.45 26.67
C SER A 45 -9.79 -12.81 26.75
N CYS A 46 -9.13 -12.40 27.84
CA CYS A 46 -7.73 -12.73 28.13
C CYS A 46 -7.70 -13.67 29.33
N HIS A 47 -7.18 -14.88 29.16
CA HIS A 47 -6.80 -15.76 30.27
C HIS A 47 -5.32 -15.58 30.58
N LEU A 48 -5.01 -15.02 31.74
CA LEU A 48 -3.66 -14.90 32.29
C LEU A 48 -3.35 -16.14 33.14
N GLN A 49 -2.27 -16.85 32.81
CA GLN A 49 -1.57 -17.70 33.77
C GLN A 49 -0.19 -17.11 34.09
N PRO A 50 0.20 -17.05 35.37
CA PRO A 50 1.48 -16.48 35.77
C PRO A 50 2.60 -17.54 35.71
N ARG A 51 3.72 -17.21 35.08
CA ARG A 51 5.01 -17.87 35.34
C ARG A 51 6.07 -16.84 35.70
N LYS A 52 6.69 -17.04 36.87
CA LYS A 52 7.86 -16.32 37.38
C LYS A 52 9.12 -16.82 36.66
N ALA A 53 9.99 -15.90 36.20
CA ALA A 53 11.44 -15.89 36.45
C ALA A 53 12.18 -14.76 35.68
N ALA A 54 13.06 -14.10 36.45
CA ALA A 54 14.30 -13.33 36.26
C ALA A 54 14.78 -12.72 34.92
N HIS A 55 15.48 -11.60 35.08
CA HIS A 55 16.19 -10.72 34.15
C HIS A 55 16.90 -11.37 32.94
N SER A 56 16.57 -10.87 31.74
CA SER A 56 17.47 -10.39 30.68
C SER A 56 16.61 -9.95 29.48
N ASP A 57 17.07 -8.97 28.70
CA ASP A 57 16.37 -8.28 27.62
C ASP A 57 15.24 -9.06 26.92
N ARG A 58 13.99 -8.63 27.12
CA ARG A 58 12.83 -9.19 26.45
C ARG A 58 12.64 -8.55 25.08
N ARG A 59 13.19 -9.18 24.05
CA ARG A 59 12.72 -9.01 22.67
C ARG A 59 11.29 -9.56 22.57
N VAL A 60 10.33 -8.73 22.20
CA VAL A 60 8.94 -9.15 21.95
C VAL A 60 8.79 -9.42 20.47
N GLN A 61 8.51 -10.68 20.11
CA GLN A 61 8.04 -11.03 18.77
C GLN A 61 6.55 -10.67 18.66
N LEU A 62 6.23 -9.72 17.78
CA LEU A 62 4.86 -9.49 17.35
C LEU A 62 4.51 -10.53 16.28
N LYS A 63 3.67 -11.50 16.66
CA LYS A 63 3.06 -12.45 15.75
C LYS A 63 1.56 -12.17 15.75
N VAL A 64 1.03 -11.70 14.64
CA VAL A 64 -0.42 -11.50 14.48
C VAL A 64 -0.91 -12.22 13.23
N SER A 65 -1.86 -13.11 13.45
CA SER A 65 -2.66 -13.78 12.45
C SER A 65 -3.98 -13.02 12.27
N CYS A 66 -4.32 -12.64 11.04
CA CYS A 66 -5.64 -12.14 10.68
C CYS A 66 -6.30 -13.15 9.74
N SER A 67 -7.47 -13.67 10.12
CA SER A 67 -8.29 -14.55 9.29
C SER A 67 -9.57 -13.82 8.89
N PRO A 68 -9.80 -13.52 7.60
CA PRO A 68 -11.15 -13.47 7.08
C PRO A 68 -11.60 -14.92 6.83
N GLN A 69 -12.77 -15.29 7.32
CA GLN A 69 -13.32 -16.63 7.08
C GLN A 69 -13.42 -16.90 5.57
N ASN A 70 -12.90 -18.07 5.17
CA ASN A 70 -12.97 -18.72 3.86
C ASN A 70 -12.14 -18.15 2.69
N VAL A 71 -10.82 -18.35 2.72
CA VAL A 71 -10.02 -18.74 1.53
C VAL A 71 -8.89 -19.68 1.99
N GLN A 72 -8.64 -20.74 1.22
CA GLN A 72 -7.60 -21.75 1.50
C GLN A 72 -6.20 -21.15 1.68
N ALA A 73 -5.50 -21.68 2.67
CA ALA A 73 -4.21 -21.22 3.14
C ALA A 73 -3.05 -21.69 2.25
N SER A 74 -2.28 -20.74 1.71
CA SER A 74 -0.84 -20.90 1.56
C SER A 74 -0.14 -19.54 1.39
N VAL A 75 0.92 -19.35 2.15
CA VAL A 75 1.91 -18.24 2.14
C VAL A 75 1.51 -16.97 2.91
N LEU A 76 1.48 -17.11 4.24
CA LEU A 76 1.66 -15.99 5.17
C LEU A 76 3.15 -15.73 5.36
N GLU A 77 3.73 -14.78 4.62
CA GLU A 77 5.02 -14.20 5.00
C GLU A 77 4.79 -13.13 6.08
N SER A 78 4.91 -13.56 7.34
CA SER A 78 4.97 -12.65 8.48
C SER A 78 6.38 -12.07 8.57
N GLY A 79 6.57 -10.82 8.11
CA GLY A 79 7.80 -10.07 8.36
C GLY A 79 7.80 -9.56 9.80
N CYS A 80 8.75 -10.01 10.63
CA CYS A 80 8.92 -9.55 12.00
C CYS A 80 9.80 -8.29 12.00
N PHE A 81 9.27 -7.16 12.48
CA PHE A 81 10.05 -5.94 12.73
C PHE A 81 10.46 -5.89 14.20
N SER A 82 11.70 -5.46 14.47
CA SER A 82 12.18 -5.14 15.81
C SER A 82 12.35 -3.62 15.94
N ALA A 83 11.24 -2.90 16.10
CA ALA A 83 11.27 -1.50 16.54
C ALA A 83 11.42 -1.44 18.07
N SER A 84 12.01 -0.37 18.60
CA SER A 84 12.03 -0.14 20.05
C SER A 84 10.61 0.16 20.54
N ILE A 85 10.34 -0.06 21.84
CA ILE A 85 9.03 0.25 22.44
C ILE A 85 8.70 1.74 22.24
N ASP A 86 9.68 2.60 22.45
CA ASP A 86 9.56 4.06 22.33
C ASP A 86 9.23 4.50 20.89
N GLU A 87 9.79 3.82 19.88
CA GLU A 87 9.49 4.08 18.46
C GLU A 87 8.02 3.75 18.12
N ILE A 88 7.51 2.62 18.63
CA ILE A 88 6.12 2.21 18.38
C ILE A 88 5.15 3.18 19.06
N GLU A 89 5.43 3.62 20.28
CA GLU A 89 4.61 4.60 20.99
C GLU A 89 4.62 5.95 20.27
N THR A 90 5.78 6.41 19.82
CA THR A 90 5.92 7.65 19.04
C THR A 90 5.09 7.60 17.75
N LEU A 91 5.15 6.47 17.02
CA LEU A 91 4.35 6.26 15.82
C LEU A 91 2.84 6.31 16.09
N LYS A 92 2.39 5.64 17.16
CA LYS A 92 0.97 5.62 17.55
C LYS A 92 0.45 7.01 17.91
N ASN A 93 1.16 7.72 18.78
CA ASN A 93 0.79 9.08 19.17
C ASN A 93 0.70 9.99 17.94
N LYS A 94 1.67 9.87 17.02
CA LYS A 94 1.65 10.68 15.80
C LYS A 94 0.53 10.29 14.83
N ALA A 95 0.19 9.02 14.75
CA ALA A 95 -0.92 8.55 13.92
C ALA A 95 -2.28 9.04 14.43
N GLU A 96 -2.49 9.06 15.75
CA GLU A 96 -3.72 9.61 16.36
C GLU A 96 -3.90 11.10 16.02
N GLU A 97 -2.83 11.89 16.10
CA GLU A 97 -2.86 13.30 15.68
C GLU A 97 -3.25 13.46 14.21
N VAL A 98 -2.72 12.60 13.33
CA VAL A 98 -2.95 12.68 11.88
C VAL A 98 -4.34 12.15 11.48
N GLU A 99 -4.86 11.12 12.16
CA GLU A 99 -6.13 10.48 11.83
C GLU A 99 -7.30 11.48 11.88
N GLU A 100 -7.25 12.45 12.80
CA GLU A 100 -8.22 13.56 12.90
C GLU A 100 -8.31 14.39 11.60
N TYR A 101 -7.21 14.51 10.86
CA TYR A 101 -7.14 15.28 9.61
C TYR A 101 -7.38 14.43 8.37
N LEU A 102 -7.13 13.12 8.44
CA LEU A 102 -7.26 12.23 7.30
C LEU A 102 -8.72 12.03 6.88
N ASP A 103 -9.68 12.06 7.83
CA ASP A 103 -11.11 11.89 7.57
C ASP A 103 -11.43 10.62 6.74
N GLY A 104 -10.72 9.53 7.05
CA GLY A 104 -10.88 8.25 6.37
C GLY A 104 -10.37 8.19 4.92
N ARG A 105 -9.68 9.23 4.42
CA ARG A 105 -9.05 9.22 3.10
C ARG A 105 -7.96 8.16 3.00
N CYS A 106 -7.84 7.53 1.84
CA CYS A 106 -6.75 6.60 1.57
C CYS A 106 -5.39 7.31 1.48
N VAL A 107 -4.32 6.61 1.83
CA VAL A 107 -2.94 7.04 1.63
C VAL A 107 -2.30 6.21 0.52
N TYR A 108 -1.72 6.85 -0.49
CA TYR A 108 -1.05 6.20 -1.62
C TYR A 108 0.46 6.44 -1.53
N LEU A 109 1.25 5.38 -1.39
CA LEU A 109 2.70 5.48 -1.42
C LEU A 109 3.19 5.34 -2.86
N VAL A 110 3.91 6.36 -3.33
CA VAL A 110 4.56 6.39 -4.65
C VAL A 110 6.06 6.54 -4.51
N GLY A 111 6.81 6.13 -5.54
CA GLY A 111 8.27 6.24 -5.58
C GLY A 111 8.90 5.10 -6.37
N MET A 112 10.20 5.24 -6.63
CA MET A 112 10.98 4.26 -7.39
C MET A 112 10.97 2.87 -6.75
N MET A 113 11.24 1.83 -7.55
CA MET A 113 11.36 0.48 -6.99
C MET A 113 12.51 0.41 -5.98
N GLY A 114 12.37 -0.43 -4.94
CA GLY A 114 13.37 -0.51 -3.85
C GLY A 114 13.28 0.59 -2.79
N CYS A 115 12.41 1.60 -2.94
CA CYS A 115 12.29 2.67 -1.94
C CYS A 115 11.57 2.29 -0.64
N GLY A 116 11.05 1.06 -0.53
CA GLY A 116 10.46 0.53 0.71
C GLY A 116 8.94 0.72 0.87
N LYS A 117 8.20 1.10 -0.20
CA LYS A 117 6.74 1.33 -0.15
C LYS A 117 5.95 0.22 0.53
N THR A 118 6.18 -1.03 0.17
CA THR A 118 5.43 -2.16 0.76
C THR A 118 5.71 -2.31 2.25
N THR A 119 6.96 -2.13 2.67
CA THR A 119 7.37 -2.23 4.07
C THR A 119 6.82 -1.06 4.90
N VAL A 120 7.06 0.18 4.47
CA VAL A 120 6.54 1.40 5.11
C VAL A 120 5.02 1.40 5.12
N GLY A 121 4.38 0.96 4.03
CA GLY A 121 2.94 0.93 3.90
C GLY A 121 2.25 -0.03 4.86
N ARG A 122 2.85 -1.20 5.16
CA ARG A 122 2.32 -2.11 6.17
C ARG A 122 2.39 -1.50 7.57
N ILE A 123 3.54 -0.91 7.93
CA ILE A 123 3.72 -0.26 9.23
C ILE A 123 2.73 0.91 9.36
N LEU A 124 2.62 1.74 8.33
CA LEU A 124 1.69 2.87 8.29
C LEU A 124 0.24 2.41 8.44
N ALA A 125 -0.17 1.35 7.74
CA ALA A 125 -1.52 0.80 7.83
C ALA A 125 -1.83 0.30 9.24
N GLU A 126 -0.92 -0.46 9.83
CA GLU A 126 -1.05 -0.96 11.21
C GLU A 126 -1.15 0.20 12.21
N THR A 127 -0.29 1.21 12.07
CA THR A 127 -0.24 2.37 12.96
C THR A 127 -1.53 3.21 12.87
N LEU A 128 -2.10 3.40 11.67
CA LEU A 128 -3.35 4.13 11.45
C LEU A 128 -4.62 3.29 11.69
N GLY A 129 -4.50 1.97 11.91
CA GLY A 129 -5.66 1.07 11.91
C GLY A 129 -6.39 1.02 10.55
N TYR A 130 -5.63 1.09 9.45
CA TYR A 130 -6.10 1.05 8.07
C TYR A 130 -5.81 -0.32 7.44
N SER A 131 -6.45 -0.64 6.32
CA SER A 131 -6.11 -1.84 5.55
C SER A 131 -4.97 -1.56 4.57
N PHE A 132 -4.01 -2.48 4.45
CA PHE A 132 -2.90 -2.36 3.49
C PHE A 132 -3.20 -3.14 2.20
N PHE A 133 -2.93 -2.50 1.05
CA PHE A 133 -2.95 -3.14 -0.26
C PHE A 133 -1.68 -2.83 -1.06
N ASP A 134 -1.18 -3.83 -1.78
CA ASP A 134 -0.12 -3.65 -2.78
C ASP A 134 -0.75 -3.73 -4.17
N CYS A 135 -0.63 -2.65 -4.94
CA CYS A 135 -1.26 -2.51 -6.25
C CYS A 135 -0.76 -3.56 -7.23
N ASP A 136 0.55 -3.88 -7.21
CA ASP A 136 1.12 -4.86 -8.13
C ASP A 136 0.53 -6.25 -7.85
N ARG A 137 0.40 -6.62 -6.56
CA ARG A 137 -0.25 -7.89 -6.16
C ARG A 137 -1.72 -7.97 -6.55
N LEU A 138 -2.45 -6.86 -6.44
CA LEU A 138 -3.85 -6.82 -6.86
C LEU A 138 -4.01 -6.98 -8.38
N ILE A 139 -3.07 -6.45 -9.17
CA ILE A 139 -3.03 -6.67 -10.62
C ILE A 139 -2.76 -8.13 -10.92
N GLU A 140 -1.73 -8.74 -10.31
CA GLU A 140 -1.40 -10.16 -10.48
C GLU A 140 -2.63 -11.05 -10.20
N GLN A 141 -3.34 -10.80 -9.10
CA GLN A 141 -4.57 -11.50 -8.76
C GLN A 141 -5.69 -11.29 -9.80
N ALA A 142 -5.88 -10.07 -10.28
CA ALA A 142 -6.93 -9.74 -11.24
C ALA A 142 -6.70 -10.40 -12.62
N VAL A 143 -5.44 -10.61 -13.02
CA VAL A 143 -5.10 -11.15 -14.35
C VAL A 143 -4.86 -12.67 -14.36
N GLY A 144 -5.21 -13.37 -13.28
CA GLY A 144 -5.13 -14.84 -13.20
C GLY A 144 -3.96 -15.40 -12.39
N GLY A 145 -3.32 -14.58 -11.54
CA GLY A 145 -2.31 -15.04 -10.59
C GLY A 145 -0.89 -15.18 -11.14
N ILE A 146 -0.63 -14.69 -12.37
CA ILE A 146 0.72 -14.61 -12.93
C ILE A 146 1.46 -13.38 -12.41
N THR A 147 2.78 -13.46 -12.34
CA THR A 147 3.65 -12.40 -11.82
C THR A 147 3.69 -11.18 -12.74
N VAL A 148 4.04 -10.00 -12.22
CA VAL A 148 4.26 -8.80 -13.04
C VAL A 148 5.25 -9.07 -14.19
N ALA A 149 6.31 -9.85 -13.97
CA ALA A 149 7.25 -10.22 -15.02
C ALA A 149 6.59 -10.99 -16.17
N GLU A 150 5.80 -12.00 -15.84
CA GLU A 150 5.05 -12.79 -16.82
C GLU A 150 3.99 -11.94 -17.54
N ILE A 151 3.35 -10.99 -16.87
CA ILE A 151 2.41 -10.06 -17.52
C ILE A 151 3.13 -9.23 -18.59
N PHE A 152 4.28 -8.65 -18.25
CA PHE A 152 5.05 -7.85 -19.20
C PHE A 152 5.52 -8.69 -20.39
N GLU A 153 5.98 -9.92 -20.15
CA GLU A 153 6.43 -10.83 -21.20
C GLU A 153 5.27 -11.31 -22.10
N LEU A 154 4.15 -11.72 -21.52
CA LEU A 154 3.05 -12.38 -22.24
C LEU A 154 1.99 -11.42 -22.80
N ARG A 155 1.89 -10.21 -22.26
CA ARG A 155 0.81 -9.24 -22.57
C ARG A 155 1.33 -7.82 -22.84
N GLY A 156 2.58 -7.54 -22.51
CA GLY A 156 3.20 -6.24 -22.73
C GLY A 156 2.86 -5.18 -21.67
N GLU A 157 3.64 -4.10 -21.66
CA GLU A 157 3.50 -3.02 -20.67
C GLU A 157 2.15 -2.30 -20.77
N SER A 158 1.61 -2.05 -21.97
CA SER A 158 0.34 -1.33 -22.12
C SER A 158 -0.80 -2.05 -21.38
N PHE A 159 -0.88 -3.38 -21.52
CA PHE A 159 -1.87 -4.20 -20.82
C PHE A 159 -1.71 -4.09 -19.30
N PHE A 160 -0.47 -4.15 -18.79
CA PHE A 160 -0.21 -3.96 -17.37
C PHE A 160 -0.69 -2.58 -16.89
N ARG A 161 -0.39 -1.51 -17.65
CA ARG A 161 -0.76 -0.13 -17.31
C ARG A 161 -2.28 0.09 -17.35
N ASP A 162 -3.00 -0.59 -18.22
CA ASP A 162 -4.47 -0.57 -18.26
C ASP A 162 -5.04 -1.18 -16.97
N ASN A 163 -4.53 -2.35 -16.55
CA ASN A 163 -4.94 -2.99 -15.30
C ASN A 163 -4.52 -2.18 -14.06
N GLU A 164 -3.34 -1.56 -14.06
CA GLU A 164 -2.88 -0.65 -13.00
C GLU A 164 -3.85 0.53 -12.82
N THR A 165 -4.33 1.08 -13.94
CA THR A 165 -5.33 2.16 -13.94
C THR A 165 -6.66 1.67 -13.34
N GLU A 166 -7.13 0.49 -13.72
CA GLU A 166 -8.39 -0.07 -13.23
C GLU A 166 -8.33 -0.42 -11.73
N VAL A 167 -7.23 -1.00 -11.26
CA VAL A 167 -7.03 -1.30 -9.83
C VAL A 167 -7.00 -0.02 -9.01
N LEU A 168 -6.25 1.01 -9.45
CA LEU A 168 -6.24 2.31 -8.77
C LEU A 168 -7.62 2.98 -8.79
N HIS A 169 -8.37 2.85 -9.88
CA HIS A 169 -9.75 3.34 -9.93
C HIS A 169 -10.61 2.70 -8.83
N LYS A 170 -10.60 1.36 -8.71
CA LYS A 170 -11.37 0.62 -7.69
C LYS A 170 -10.95 1.00 -6.27
N LEU A 171 -9.64 1.06 -6.00
CA LEU A 171 -9.12 1.47 -4.70
C LEU A 171 -9.52 2.91 -4.34
N SER A 172 -9.61 3.80 -5.33
CA SER A 172 -10.03 5.20 -5.12
C SER A 172 -11.49 5.40 -4.72
N LEU A 173 -12.30 4.34 -4.77
CA LEU A 173 -13.68 4.33 -4.31
C LEU A 173 -13.84 3.81 -2.87
N MET A 174 -12.74 3.35 -2.27
CA MET A 174 -12.70 2.83 -0.91
C MET A 174 -12.17 3.89 0.06
N HIS A 175 -12.22 3.56 1.36
CA HIS A 175 -11.77 4.43 2.46
C HIS A 175 -10.86 3.65 3.41
N ARG A 176 -10.08 4.38 4.21
CA ARG A 176 -9.19 3.83 5.24
C ARG A 176 -8.22 2.77 4.72
N LEU A 177 -7.60 3.06 3.57
CA LEU A 177 -6.59 2.21 2.95
C LEU A 177 -5.22 2.87 2.95
N VAL A 178 -4.17 2.07 3.08
CA VAL A 178 -2.82 2.42 2.66
C VAL A 178 -2.47 1.56 1.46
N VAL A 179 -2.12 2.21 0.35
CA VAL A 179 -1.88 1.56 -0.94
C VAL A 179 -0.42 1.77 -1.34
N SER A 180 0.35 0.68 -1.43
CA SER A 180 1.65 0.69 -2.11
C SER A 180 1.43 0.58 -3.62
N THR A 181 1.96 1.52 -4.39
CA THR A 181 1.83 1.52 -5.86
C THR A 181 3.09 0.96 -6.55
N GLY A 182 2.96 0.52 -7.80
CA GLY A 182 4.11 0.20 -8.64
C GLY A 182 4.89 1.47 -9.02
N GLY A 183 6.19 1.35 -9.32
CA GLY A 183 7.04 2.50 -9.66
C GLY A 183 6.58 3.28 -10.90
N GLY A 184 5.82 2.65 -11.80
CA GLY A 184 5.28 3.29 -13.00
C GLY A 184 3.86 3.86 -12.86
N ALA A 185 3.20 3.71 -11.70
CA ALA A 185 1.83 4.18 -11.48
C ALA A 185 1.66 5.69 -11.73
N VAL A 186 2.76 6.45 -11.58
CA VAL A 186 2.79 7.91 -11.76
C VAL A 186 2.82 8.37 -13.22
N VAL A 187 3.05 7.46 -14.18
CA VAL A 187 3.26 7.81 -15.59
C VAL A 187 1.96 8.26 -16.27
N ARG A 188 0.83 7.64 -15.94
CA ARG A 188 -0.46 7.97 -16.55
C ARG A 188 -1.19 9.06 -15.76
N PRO A 189 -1.54 10.20 -16.36
CA PRO A 189 -2.26 11.28 -15.66
C PRO A 189 -3.59 10.86 -15.03
N ILE A 190 -4.27 9.85 -15.59
CA ILE A 190 -5.52 9.32 -15.03
C ILE A 190 -5.32 8.69 -13.64
N ASN A 191 -4.16 8.08 -13.37
CA ASN A 191 -3.84 7.49 -12.07
C ASN A 191 -3.76 8.56 -10.98
N TRP A 192 -3.22 9.73 -11.31
CA TRP A 192 -3.20 10.88 -10.40
C TRP A 192 -4.61 11.35 -10.03
N ARG A 193 -5.57 11.33 -10.97
CA ARG A 193 -6.98 11.64 -10.65
C ARG A 193 -7.58 10.70 -9.61
N HIS A 194 -7.14 9.44 -9.58
CA HIS A 194 -7.57 8.46 -8.59
C HIS A 194 -6.84 8.66 -7.26
N MET A 195 -5.52 8.82 -7.28
CA MET A 195 -4.70 9.00 -6.07
C MET A 195 -4.99 10.31 -5.34
N HIS A 196 -5.31 11.40 -6.05
CA HIS A 196 -5.65 12.70 -5.47
C HIS A 196 -7.00 12.75 -4.75
N LYS A 197 -7.83 11.69 -4.83
CA LYS A 197 -8.98 11.55 -3.92
C LYS A 197 -8.55 11.22 -2.49
N GLY A 198 -7.35 10.64 -2.33
CA GLY A 198 -6.69 10.42 -1.06
C GLY A 198 -5.48 11.34 -0.89
N ILE A 199 -4.50 10.88 -0.11
CA ILE A 199 -3.22 11.57 0.12
C ILE A 199 -2.10 10.73 -0.50
N SER A 200 -1.45 11.26 -1.53
CA SER A 200 -0.30 10.61 -2.15
C SER A 200 1.00 11.07 -1.49
N VAL A 201 1.86 10.13 -1.09
CA VAL A 201 3.15 10.40 -0.45
C VAL A 201 4.27 9.79 -1.29
N TRP A 202 5.19 10.63 -1.74
CA TRP A 202 6.38 10.20 -2.45
C TRP A 202 7.50 9.83 -1.46
N LEU A 203 7.91 8.57 -1.47
CA LEU A 203 9.13 8.10 -0.82
C LEU A 203 10.32 8.36 -1.75
N ASP A 204 11.04 9.43 -1.46
CA ASP A 204 12.16 9.92 -2.23
C ASP A 204 13.48 9.41 -1.65
N VAL A 205 14.17 8.58 -2.44
CA VAL A 205 15.36 7.83 -2.03
C VAL A 205 16.45 8.03 -3.08
N PRO A 206 17.68 8.34 -2.67
CA PRO A 206 18.81 8.49 -3.59
C PRO A 206 19.01 7.25 -4.44
N LEU A 207 19.37 7.44 -5.71
CA LEU A 207 19.49 6.35 -6.67
C LEU A 207 20.59 5.35 -6.26
N GLU A 208 21.66 5.84 -5.64
CA GLU A 208 22.76 5.02 -5.12
C GLU A 208 22.28 4.10 -4.00
N ALA A 209 21.45 4.62 -3.09
CA ALA A 209 20.86 3.83 -2.02
C ALA A 209 19.85 2.81 -2.57
N LEU A 210 19.07 3.17 -3.58
CA LEU A 210 18.17 2.25 -4.27
C LEU A 210 18.94 1.12 -4.98
N ALA A 211 19.99 1.46 -5.72
CA ALA A 211 20.84 0.51 -6.42
C ALA A 211 21.43 -0.49 -5.43
N LYS A 212 22.04 -0.04 -4.33
CA LYS A 212 22.58 -0.90 -3.26
C LYS A 212 21.54 -1.87 -2.70
N ARG A 213 20.32 -1.38 -2.41
CA ARG A 213 19.23 -2.21 -1.87
C ARG A 213 18.81 -3.29 -2.87
N ILE A 214 18.61 -2.90 -4.12
CA ILE A 214 18.16 -3.83 -5.17
C ILE A 214 19.23 -4.87 -5.51
N THR A 215 20.50 -4.49 -5.57
CA THR A 215 21.58 -5.46 -5.81
C THR A 215 21.72 -6.47 -4.67
N THR A 216 21.38 -6.08 -3.44
CA THR A 216 21.40 -6.98 -2.28
C THR A 216 20.19 -7.91 -2.24
N GLU A 217 19.00 -7.43 -2.61
CA GLU A 217 17.74 -8.19 -2.58
C GLU A 217 17.51 -9.06 -3.85
N GLY A 218 18.15 -8.71 -4.97
CA GLY A 218 18.00 -9.36 -6.27
C GLY A 218 16.99 -8.67 -7.21
N THR A 219 17.14 -8.92 -8.52
CA THR A 219 16.38 -8.27 -9.61
C THR A 219 15.26 -9.12 -10.20
N LYS A 220 15.12 -10.40 -9.81
CA LYS A 220 14.23 -11.40 -10.46
C LYS A 220 12.75 -11.02 -10.51
N SER A 221 12.25 -10.23 -9.57
CA SER A 221 10.85 -9.76 -9.51
C SER A 221 10.65 -8.38 -10.15
N ARG A 222 11.67 -7.82 -10.80
CA ARG A 222 11.70 -6.44 -11.29
C ARG A 222 12.00 -6.44 -12.81
N PRO A 223 10.97 -6.54 -13.67
CA PRO A 223 11.15 -6.78 -15.11
C PRO A 223 12.03 -5.74 -15.80
N LEU A 224 11.94 -4.48 -15.37
CA LEU A 224 12.71 -3.36 -15.91
C LEU A 224 14.22 -3.42 -15.56
N LEU A 225 14.63 -4.34 -14.67
CA LEU A 225 16.02 -4.51 -14.21
C LEU A 225 16.64 -5.86 -14.63
N HIS A 226 16.03 -6.60 -15.58
CA HIS A 226 16.57 -7.87 -16.08
C HIS A 226 17.91 -7.70 -16.81
N GLU A 227 18.87 -8.55 -16.49
CA GLU A 227 20.32 -8.43 -16.75
C GLU A 227 20.73 -8.17 -18.22
N GLU A 228 21.72 -7.29 -18.38
CA GLU A 228 22.71 -7.33 -19.47
C GLU A 228 24.08 -7.56 -18.81
N SER A 229 25.02 -8.20 -19.52
CA SER A 229 26.36 -8.56 -19.03
C SER A 229 27.12 -7.35 -18.44
N GLY A 230 27.53 -7.40 -17.17
CA GLY A 230 28.32 -6.33 -16.53
C GLY A 230 28.26 -6.33 -14.99
N ASP A 231 28.83 -5.30 -14.36
CA ASP A 231 28.63 -5.06 -12.92
C ASP A 231 27.15 -4.75 -12.63
N VAL A 232 26.57 -5.51 -11.71
CA VAL A 232 25.13 -5.47 -11.40
C VAL A 232 24.75 -4.12 -10.79
N TYR A 233 25.64 -3.54 -9.97
CA TYR A 233 25.41 -2.24 -9.35
C TYR A 233 25.38 -1.12 -10.39
N ASP A 234 26.41 -1.00 -11.22
CA ASP A 234 26.47 0.04 -12.25
C ASP A 234 25.32 -0.06 -13.27
N THR A 235 24.96 -1.28 -13.66
CA THR A 235 23.85 -1.53 -14.60
C THR A 235 22.50 -1.13 -13.97
N THR A 236 22.29 -1.49 -12.70
CA THR A 236 21.09 -1.11 -11.95
C THR A 236 21.01 0.41 -11.78
N LEU A 237 22.11 1.05 -11.40
CA LEU A 237 22.18 2.50 -11.20
C LEU A 237 21.84 3.24 -12.50
N LYS A 238 22.46 2.86 -13.62
CA LYS A 238 22.15 3.45 -14.95
C LYS A 238 20.67 3.36 -15.29
N ARG A 239 20.05 2.19 -15.07
CA ARG A 239 18.61 2.01 -15.34
C ARG A 239 17.74 2.85 -14.42
N LEU A 240 18.06 2.90 -13.13
CA LEU A 240 17.37 3.75 -12.18
C LEU A 240 17.48 5.23 -12.56
N THR A 241 18.64 5.69 -13.04
CA THR A 241 18.84 7.04 -13.56
C THR A 241 17.92 7.33 -14.73
N THR A 242 17.91 6.49 -15.77
CA THR A 242 17.01 6.67 -16.93
C THR A 242 15.53 6.68 -16.53
N LEU A 243 15.15 5.81 -15.58
CA LEU A 243 13.78 5.79 -15.07
C LEU A 243 13.46 7.04 -14.23
N MET A 244 14.41 7.58 -13.48
CA MET A 244 14.22 8.79 -12.70
C MET A 244 14.14 10.03 -13.59
N GLU A 245 14.94 10.12 -14.65
CA GLU A 245 14.86 11.20 -15.64
C GLU A 245 13.49 11.25 -16.31
N THR A 246 12.89 10.09 -16.59
CA THR A 246 11.57 10.00 -17.24
C THR A 246 10.39 10.13 -16.29
N ARG A 247 10.55 9.81 -15.00
CA ARG A 247 9.45 9.76 -14.01
C ARG A 247 9.55 10.78 -12.88
N GLY A 248 10.70 11.41 -12.70
CA GLY A 248 11.03 12.26 -11.55
C GLY A 248 10.04 13.39 -11.36
N GLU A 249 9.73 14.13 -12.43
CA GLU A 249 8.75 15.21 -12.42
C GLU A 249 7.34 14.70 -12.05
N ASN A 250 7.00 13.47 -12.47
CA ASN A 250 5.70 12.89 -12.15
C ASN A 250 5.58 12.59 -10.65
N TYR A 251 6.63 12.11 -9.98
CA TYR A 251 6.59 11.88 -8.52
C TYR A 251 6.34 13.17 -7.73
N ALA A 252 6.79 14.31 -8.23
CA ALA A 252 6.60 15.61 -7.61
C ALA A 252 5.12 16.05 -7.56
N ASN A 253 4.21 15.41 -8.31
CA ASN A 253 2.77 15.64 -8.18
C ASN A 253 2.20 15.13 -6.85
N ALA A 254 2.95 14.33 -6.07
CA ALA A 254 2.46 13.83 -4.80
C ALA A 254 2.16 14.96 -3.79
N SER A 255 1.05 14.85 -3.08
CA SER A 255 0.66 15.73 -1.96
C SER A 255 1.78 15.99 -0.95
N ALA A 256 2.60 14.97 -0.65
CA ALA A 256 3.71 15.07 0.29
C ALA A 256 4.95 14.33 -0.24
N ARG A 257 6.14 14.84 0.11
CA ARG A 257 7.44 14.22 -0.19
C ARG A 257 8.17 13.87 1.09
N VAL A 258 8.67 12.65 1.17
CA VAL A 258 9.52 12.15 2.26
C VAL A 258 10.89 11.86 1.68
N SER A 259 11.82 12.80 1.85
CA SER A 259 13.21 12.66 1.41
C SER A 259 14.02 11.92 2.46
N LEU A 260 14.54 10.75 2.10
CA LEU A 260 15.40 9.97 2.99
C LEU A 260 16.76 10.65 3.22
N GLU A 261 17.26 11.45 2.29
CA GLU A 261 18.45 12.29 2.54
C GLU A 261 18.21 13.27 3.68
N ASN A 262 17.06 13.95 3.68
CA ASN A 262 16.73 14.88 4.75
C ASN A 262 16.56 14.17 6.10
N ILE A 263 16.00 12.95 6.12
CA ILE A 263 15.92 12.16 7.35
C ILE A 263 17.32 11.77 7.83
N ALA A 264 18.19 11.29 6.94
CA ALA A 264 19.58 10.94 7.23
C ALA A 264 20.34 12.13 7.84
N LEU A 265 20.22 13.31 7.22
CA LEU A 265 20.85 14.54 7.70
C LEU A 265 20.32 14.94 9.09
N LYS A 266 19.00 14.95 9.30
CA LYS A 266 18.39 15.29 10.59
C LYS A 266 18.78 14.32 11.72
N ARG A 267 19.09 13.08 11.38
CA ARG A 267 19.42 12.00 12.34
C ARG A 267 20.91 11.71 12.43
N GLU A 268 21.74 12.41 11.66
CA GLU A 268 23.19 12.18 11.56
C GLU A 268 23.52 10.70 11.24
N LYS A 269 22.79 10.11 10.29
CA LYS A 269 22.91 8.71 9.86
C LYS A 269 23.10 8.61 8.35
N ASP A 270 23.68 7.50 7.88
CA ASP A 270 23.62 7.13 6.47
C ASP A 270 22.20 6.71 6.06
N VAL A 271 21.81 7.02 4.82
CA VAL A 271 20.48 6.68 4.26
C VAL A 271 20.17 5.19 4.34
N CYS A 272 21.17 4.32 4.23
CA CYS A 272 21.02 2.87 4.32
C CYS A 272 20.64 2.40 5.73
N HIS A 273 20.90 3.20 6.76
CA HIS A 273 20.62 2.88 8.16
C HIS A 273 19.32 3.48 8.70
N ILE A 274 18.57 4.22 7.87
CA ILE A 274 17.26 4.74 8.26
C ILE A 274 16.28 3.57 8.33
N THR A 275 15.62 3.42 9.48
CA THR A 275 14.68 2.32 9.71
C THR A 275 13.33 2.59 9.03
N PRO A 276 12.56 1.54 8.69
CA PRO A 276 11.19 1.71 8.22
C PRO A 276 10.28 2.48 9.18
N ALA A 277 10.51 2.36 10.49
CA ALA A 277 9.78 3.12 11.51
C ALA A 277 10.08 4.62 11.42
N GLU A 278 11.36 5.00 11.26
CA GLU A 278 11.77 6.40 11.06
C GLU A 278 11.16 6.99 9.78
N ILE A 279 11.13 6.22 8.68
CA ILE A 279 10.48 6.64 7.43
C ILE A 279 8.98 6.81 7.64
N THR A 280 8.33 5.86 8.33
CA THR A 280 6.88 5.92 8.60
C THR A 280 6.51 7.13 9.46
N LEU A 281 7.35 7.47 10.44
CA LEU A 281 7.16 8.67 11.26
C LEU A 281 7.23 9.94 10.41
N GLU A 282 8.22 10.06 9.53
CA GLU A 282 8.31 11.20 8.62
C GLU A 282 7.14 11.24 7.63
N VAL A 283 6.63 10.10 7.16
CA VAL A 283 5.39 10.03 6.36
C VAL A 283 4.22 10.67 7.11
N LEU A 284 3.99 10.29 8.37
CA LEU A 284 2.92 10.86 9.20
C LEU A 284 3.08 12.38 9.38
N ILE A 285 4.30 12.84 9.66
CA ILE A 285 4.62 14.27 9.80
C ILE A 285 4.31 15.04 8.49
N GLN A 286 4.73 14.52 7.34
CA GLN A 286 4.52 15.21 6.06
C GLN A 286 3.04 15.20 5.63
N ILE A 287 2.30 14.13 5.94
CA ILE A 287 0.84 14.11 5.76
C ILE A 287 0.20 15.20 6.62
N GLU A 288 0.55 15.29 7.91
CA GLU A 288 0.00 16.31 8.81
C GLU A 288 0.25 17.73 8.28
N ASN A 289 1.49 18.03 7.88
CA ASN A 289 1.88 19.34 7.37
C ASN A 289 1.07 19.72 6.13
N PHE A 290 0.90 18.78 5.19
CA PHE A 290 0.07 18.99 4.00
C PHE A 290 -1.38 19.29 4.38
N LEU A 291 -1.96 18.49 5.28
CA LEU A 291 -3.36 18.61 5.69
C LEU A 291 -3.66 19.89 6.46
N LYS A 292 -2.75 20.32 7.35
CA LYS A 292 -2.85 21.61 8.05
C LYS A 292 -2.80 22.77 7.06
N THR A 293 -1.92 22.70 6.07
CA THR A 293 -1.82 23.74 5.02
C THR A 293 -3.12 23.86 4.22
N GLN A 294 -3.76 22.74 3.87
CA GLN A 294 -5.05 22.77 3.17
C GLN A 294 -6.18 23.36 4.01
N LYS A 295 -6.26 23.04 5.30
CA LYS A 295 -7.28 23.62 6.20
C LYS A 295 -7.12 25.14 6.33
N SER A 296 -5.88 25.64 6.47
CA SER A 296 -5.62 27.07 6.57
C SER A 296 -6.04 27.86 5.32
N VAL A 297 -5.96 27.25 4.14
CA VAL A 297 -6.37 27.89 2.87
C VAL A 297 -7.90 27.97 2.73
N VAL A 298 -8.66 27.07 3.38
CA VAL A 298 -10.13 27.05 3.29
C VAL A 298 -10.80 28.05 4.27
N VAL A 299 -10.06 28.57 5.25
CA VAL A 299 -10.57 29.50 6.28
C VAL A 299 -10.36 30.97 5.90
N LEU A 300 -9.66 31.26 4.79
CA LEU A 300 -9.45 32.61 4.24
C LEU A 300 -10.38 32.88 3.05
#